data_AF-A0A6A1WGD2-F1
#
_entry.id   AF-A0A6A1WGD2-F1
#
_cell.length_a   1.000
_cell.length_b   1.000
_cell.length_c   1.000
_cell.angle_alpha   90.00
_cell.angle_beta   90.00
_cell.angle_gamma   90.00
#
_symmetry.space_group_name_H-M   'P 1'
#
loop_
_entity.id
_entity.type
_entity.pdbx_description
1 polymer ?
#
loop_
_entity_poly.entity_id
_entity_poly.type
_entity_poly.pdbx_seq_one_letter_code
_entity_poly.pdbx_strand_id
1 'polypeptide(L)'
;MTEYIETDQCIRECGVDRETVGISSDALFEPQFTAKLCSPPCYQECPNIVDLYFNLAAGEGVYLPYICERELTNPHRVMVEFMSFSNVADPGPDVSGGPSPAPVTSTSPAPAPL
;
A
#
# COMPACT_ATOMS: atom_id res chain seq x y z
N MET A 1 -2.98 -32.89 3.41
CA MET A 1 -3.04 -31.43 3.24
C MET A 1 -2.98 -30.85 4.63
N THR A 2 -1.82 -30.35 5.05
CA THR A 2 -1.70 -29.55 6.28
C THR A 2 -2.32 -28.20 5.96
N GLU A 3 -3.54 -27.98 6.42
CA GLU A 3 -4.06 -26.61 6.50
C GLU A 3 -3.09 -25.86 7.43
N TYR A 4 -2.37 -24.89 6.88
CA TYR A 4 -1.47 -24.01 7.61
C TYR A 4 -2.33 -23.03 8.42
N ILE A 5 -2.96 -23.55 9.47
CA ILE A 5 -3.73 -22.76 10.41
C ILE A 5 -2.72 -22.07 11.31
N GLU A 6 -2.66 -20.75 11.21
CA GLU A 6 -1.84 -19.94 12.08
C GLU A 6 -2.27 -20.12 13.55
N THR A 7 -1.31 -20.07 14.47
CA THR A 7 -1.55 -20.19 15.91
C THR A 7 -2.29 -18.98 16.47
N ASP A 8 -3.01 -19.17 17.58
CA ASP A 8 -3.65 -18.06 18.29
C ASP A 8 -2.64 -17.02 18.80
N GLN A 9 -1.36 -17.40 18.96
CA GLN A 9 -0.29 -16.45 19.26
C GLN A 9 -0.13 -15.46 18.11
N CYS A 10 0.08 -15.97 16.89
CA CYS A 10 0.28 -15.12 15.73
C CYS A 10 -0.94 -14.27 15.38
N ILE A 11 -2.14 -14.80 15.58
CA ILE A 11 -3.39 -14.02 15.46
C ILE A 11 -3.35 -12.80 16.39
N ARG A 12 -2.95 -12.98 17.65
CA ARG A 12 -2.83 -11.87 18.61
C ARG A 12 -1.70 -10.90 18.29
N GLU A 13 -0.51 -11.41 18.00
CA GLU A 13 0.69 -10.58 17.74
C GLU A 13 0.52 -9.75 16.46
N CYS A 14 -0.03 -10.34 15.40
CA CYS A 14 -0.31 -9.66 14.14
C CYS A 14 -1.59 -8.81 14.16
N GLY A 15 -2.41 -8.92 15.21
CA GLY A 15 -3.67 -8.17 15.30
C GLY A 15 -4.71 -8.59 14.26
N VAL A 16 -4.72 -9.87 13.89
CA VAL A 16 -5.70 -10.46 12.97
C VAL A 16 -6.81 -11.11 13.80
N ASP A 17 -8.04 -11.13 13.30
CA ASP A 17 -9.17 -11.81 13.95
C ASP A 17 -9.58 -13.06 13.18
N ARG A 18 -9.78 -14.19 13.88
CA ARG A 18 -10.29 -15.45 13.26
C ARG A 18 -11.77 -15.39 12.92
N GLU A 19 -12.50 -14.46 13.54
CA GLU A 19 -13.96 -14.35 13.44
C GLU A 19 -14.41 -13.39 12.33
N THR A 20 -13.47 -12.74 11.64
CA THR A 20 -13.79 -11.92 10.46
C THR A 20 -13.94 -12.82 9.24
N VAL A 21 -15.09 -12.74 8.58
CA VAL A 21 -15.32 -13.41 7.29
C VAL A 21 -14.77 -12.50 6.19
N GLY A 22 -13.51 -12.71 5.83
CA GLY A 22 -12.83 -11.97 4.78
C GLY A 22 -11.71 -11.09 5.31
N ILE A 23 -10.65 -10.97 4.50
CA ILE A 23 -9.52 -10.10 4.76
C ILE A 23 -9.79 -8.82 3.97
N SER A 24 -9.99 -7.70 4.66
CA SER A 24 -10.13 -6.41 3.98
C SER A 24 -8.76 -5.84 3.67
N SER A 25 -8.54 -5.47 2.41
CA SER A 25 -7.33 -4.76 2.00
C SER A 25 -7.15 -3.43 2.72
N ASP A 26 -8.26 -2.81 3.13
CA ASP A 26 -8.26 -1.57 3.91
C ASP A 26 -7.50 -1.67 5.24
N ALA A 27 -7.32 -2.88 5.79
CA ALA A 27 -6.54 -3.08 7.01
C ALA A 27 -5.10 -2.59 6.86
N LEU A 28 -4.51 -2.69 5.66
CA LEU A 28 -3.16 -2.19 5.37
C LEU A 28 -3.06 -0.65 5.43
N PHE A 29 -4.18 0.05 5.46
CA PHE A 29 -4.25 1.51 5.61
C PHE A 29 -4.57 1.96 7.03
N GLU A 30 -4.85 1.01 7.94
CA GLU A 30 -5.12 1.29 9.34
C GLU A 30 -3.79 1.26 10.12
N PRO A 31 -3.29 2.39 10.64
CA PRO A 31 -1.97 2.48 11.28
C PRO A 31 -1.84 1.59 12.52
N GLN A 32 -2.95 1.35 13.22
CA GLN A 32 -3.00 0.45 14.38
C GLN A 32 -2.72 -1.00 13.96
N PHE A 33 -3.23 -1.41 12.79
CA PHE A 33 -3.04 -2.75 12.27
C PHE A 33 -1.62 -2.93 11.73
N THR A 34 -1.15 -2.00 10.89
CA THR A 34 0.21 -2.04 10.34
C THR A 34 1.26 -2.02 11.44
N ALA A 35 1.06 -1.27 12.52
CA ALA A 35 1.97 -1.30 13.67
C ALA A 35 2.09 -2.69 14.32
N LYS A 36 1.00 -3.45 14.42
CA LYS A 36 1.02 -4.83 14.92
C LYS A 36 1.61 -5.80 13.91
N LEU A 37 1.19 -5.72 12.66
CA LEU A 37 1.68 -6.55 11.56
C LEU A 37 3.20 -6.41 11.36
N CYS A 38 3.71 -5.19 11.48
CA CYS A 38 5.12 -4.86 11.33
C CYS A 38 5.92 -4.99 12.64
N SER A 39 5.27 -5.39 13.73
CA SER A 39 5.96 -5.65 15.00
C SER A 39 6.89 -6.87 14.85
N PRO A 40 8.05 -6.90 15.54
CA PRO A 40 8.94 -8.05 15.52
C PRO A 40 8.28 -9.42 15.78
N PRO A 41 7.39 -9.58 16.78
CA PRO A 41 6.78 -10.89 17.05
C PRO A 41 5.87 -11.36 15.90
N CYS A 42 5.19 -10.44 15.20
CA CYS A 42 4.44 -10.84 14.01
C CYS A 42 5.37 -11.07 12.80
N TYR A 43 6.17 -10.07 12.46
CA TYR A 43 6.93 -10.06 11.21
C TYR A 43 7.97 -11.18 11.11
N GLN A 44 8.51 -11.63 12.25
CA GLN A 44 9.56 -12.66 12.30
C GLN A 44 9.04 -14.04 12.69
N GLU A 45 7.98 -14.13 13.50
CA GLU A 45 7.52 -15.41 14.05
C GLU A 45 6.26 -15.96 13.35
N CYS A 46 5.58 -15.15 12.51
CA CYS A 46 4.28 -15.47 11.92
C CYS A 46 4.30 -15.40 10.38
N PRO A 47 5.09 -16.27 9.71
CA PRO A 47 5.36 -16.15 8.27
C PRO A 47 4.12 -16.34 7.40
N ASN A 48 3.12 -17.14 7.82
CA ASN A 48 1.93 -17.34 6.98
C ASN A 48 1.04 -16.10 6.97
N ILE A 49 0.87 -15.42 8.11
CA ILE A 49 0.15 -14.14 8.16
C ILE A 49 0.92 -13.08 7.37
N VAL A 50 2.23 -12.98 7.57
CA VAL A 50 3.05 -11.98 6.87
C VAL A 50 3.01 -12.19 5.36
N ASP A 51 3.15 -13.43 4.89
CA ASP A 51 3.07 -13.76 3.46
C ASP A 51 1.69 -13.44 2.86
N LEU A 52 0.62 -13.72 3.60
CA LEU A 52 -0.74 -13.39 3.19
C LEU A 52 -0.89 -11.88 2.96
N TYR A 53 -0.48 -11.05 3.92
CA TYR A 53 -0.56 -9.60 3.80
C TYR A 53 0.47 -9.03 2.80
N PHE A 54 1.60 -9.71 2.59
CA PHE A 54 2.58 -9.33 1.58
C PHE A 54 2.00 -9.47 0.17
N ASN A 55 1.36 -10.61 -0.12
CA ASN A 55 0.69 -10.84 -1.38
C ASN A 55 -0.52 -9.93 -1.56
N LEU A 56 -1.25 -9.65 -0.48
CA LEU A 56 -2.38 -8.73 -0.49
C LEU A 56 -1.91 -7.31 -0.82
N ALA A 57 -0.87 -6.81 -0.15
CA ALA A 57 -0.24 -5.52 -0.44
C ALA A 57 0.20 -5.43 -1.91
N ALA A 58 0.83 -6.48 -2.44
CA ALA A 58 1.23 -6.54 -3.84
C ALA A 58 0.03 -6.48 -4.80
N GLY A 59 -1.09 -7.11 -4.43
CA GLY A 59 -2.36 -7.02 -5.16
C GLY A 59 -2.95 -5.59 -5.19
N GLU A 60 -2.73 -4.82 -4.12
CA GLU A 60 -3.09 -3.39 -4.02
C GLU A 60 -2.05 -2.45 -4.66
N GLY A 61 -0.99 -3.01 -5.26
CA GLY A 61 0.07 -2.23 -5.92
C GLY A 61 1.07 -1.59 -4.96
N VAL A 62 1.15 -2.07 -3.71
CA VAL A 62 2.10 -1.57 -2.69
C VAL A 62 2.98 -2.65 -2.10
N TYR A 63 4.05 -2.22 -1.44
CA TYR A 63 5.08 -3.12 -0.93
C TYR A 63 5.06 -3.14 0.59
N LEU A 64 4.70 -4.28 1.18
CA LEU A 64 4.55 -4.42 2.64
C LEU A 64 5.83 -4.06 3.42
N PRO A 65 7.05 -4.46 3.01
CA PRO A 65 8.26 -4.06 3.73
C PRO A 65 8.47 -2.54 3.76
N TYR A 66 8.05 -1.83 2.71
CA TYR A 66 8.09 -0.36 2.67
C TYR A 66 7.11 0.26 3.66
N ILE A 67 5.92 -0.32 3.80
CA ILE A 67 4.93 0.09 4.82
C ILE A 67 5.53 -0.11 6.22
N CYS A 68 6.12 -1.27 6.48
CA CYS A 68 6.72 -1.57 7.78
C CYS A 68 7.92 -0.70 8.14
N GLU A 69 8.79 -0.39 7.18
CA GLU A 69 9.92 0.53 7.40
C GLU A 69 9.43 1.94 7.79
N ARG A 70 8.34 2.39 7.17
CA ARG A 70 7.74 3.70 7.45
C ARG A 70 7.06 3.73 8.83
N GLU A 71 6.37 2.66 9.23
CA GLU A 71 5.80 2.52 10.58
C GLU A 71 6.87 2.58 11.67
N LEU A 72 8.00 1.90 11.47
CA LEU A 72 9.11 1.87 12.43
C LEU A 72 9.86 3.21 12.53
N THR A 73 9.92 3.96 11.42
CA THR A 73 10.69 5.22 11.36
C THR A 73 9.86 6.44 11.75
N ASN A 74 8.54 6.46 11.49
CA ASN A 74 7.65 7.58 11.81
C ASN A 74 6.15 7.19 11.80
N PRO A 75 5.60 6.64 12.90
CA PRO A 75 4.19 6.19 12.94
C PRO A 75 3.17 7.32 12.76
N HIS A 76 3.57 8.59 12.98
CA HIS A 76 2.70 9.77 12.86
C HIS A 76 2.53 10.32 11.43
N ARG A 77 3.25 9.80 10.42
CA ARG A 77 3.25 10.34 9.03
C ARG A 77 2.65 9.42 7.97
N VAL A 78 2.19 8.23 8.34
CA VAL A 78 1.77 7.21 7.38
C VAL A 78 0.49 7.60 6.61
N MET A 79 -0.36 8.44 7.19
CA MET A 79 -1.62 8.88 6.55
C MET A 79 -1.47 9.90 5.40
N VAL A 80 -0.30 10.49 5.14
CA VAL A 80 -0.19 11.61 4.17
C VAL A 80 0.49 11.23 2.84
N GLU A 81 1.29 10.16 2.81
CA GLU A 81 2.07 9.80 1.61
C GLU A 81 1.49 8.66 0.78
N PHE A 82 0.45 7.97 1.26
CA PHE A 82 -0.13 6.83 0.53
C PHE A 82 -0.94 7.26 -0.71
N MET A 83 -1.38 8.53 -0.78
CA MET A 83 -2.05 9.10 -1.95
C MET A 83 -1.11 9.64 -3.04
N SER A 84 0.22 9.62 -2.85
CA SER A 84 1.15 10.32 -3.74
C SER A 84 1.88 9.44 -4.77
N PHE A 85 1.61 8.13 -4.83
CA PHE A 85 2.20 7.25 -5.85
C PHE A 85 1.25 7.03 -7.04
N SER A 86 0.92 8.13 -7.74
CA SER A 86 0.41 8.06 -9.12
C SER A 86 1.15 9.08 -9.98
N ASN A 87 2.44 8.82 -10.20
CA ASN A 87 3.22 9.40 -11.30
C ASN A 87 4.49 8.57 -11.55
N VAL A 88 4.33 7.41 -12.17
CA VAL A 88 5.42 6.81 -12.95
C VAL A 88 5.68 7.69 -14.17
N ALA A 89 6.42 8.78 -13.98
CA ALA A 89 7.03 9.52 -15.07
C ALA A 89 8.37 8.85 -15.39
N ASP A 90 8.31 7.97 -16.37
CA ASP A 90 9.43 7.38 -17.10
C ASP A 90 10.50 8.44 -17.44
N PRO A 91 11.78 8.28 -17.02
CA PRO A 91 12.84 9.15 -17.49
C PRO A 91 13.32 8.67 -18.87
N GLY A 92 12.55 9.04 -19.90
CA GLY A 92 12.96 8.89 -21.30
C GLY A 92 14.14 9.81 -21.65
N PRO A 93 15.01 9.41 -22.59
CA PRO A 93 16.34 10.00 -22.77
C PRO A 93 16.31 11.35 -23.50
N ASP A 94 17.32 12.14 -23.14
CA ASP A 94 17.82 13.39 -23.72
C ASP A 94 17.54 13.56 -25.23
N VAL A 95 16.79 14.61 -25.59
CA VAL A 95 16.94 15.23 -26.91
C VAL A 95 16.92 16.76 -26.80
N SER A 96 18.06 17.33 -27.18
CA SER A 96 18.34 18.75 -27.30
C SER A 96 17.47 19.42 -28.37
N GLY A 97 16.92 20.61 -28.08
CA GLY A 97 16.62 21.61 -29.13
C GLY A 97 15.35 22.46 -28.96
N GLY A 98 15.52 23.73 -28.58
CA GLY A 98 14.70 24.86 -29.07
C GLY A 98 13.69 25.51 -28.09
N PRO A 99 13.51 26.86 -28.09
CA PRO A 99 12.79 27.57 -27.04
C PRO A 99 11.32 27.95 -27.38
N SER A 100 10.53 28.14 -26.30
CA SER A 100 9.31 28.98 -26.16
C SER A 100 7.96 28.39 -26.61
N PRO A 101 6.78 28.92 -26.21
CA PRO A 101 6.39 29.78 -25.06
C PRO A 101 5.24 29.17 -24.20
N ALA A 102 4.80 29.92 -23.18
CA ALA A 102 3.81 29.56 -22.16
C ALA A 102 2.30 29.61 -22.63
N PRO A 103 1.31 29.46 -21.72
CA PRO A 103 0.25 28.45 -21.77
C PRO A 103 -1.02 28.91 -22.50
N VAL A 104 -1.78 27.96 -23.08
CA VAL A 104 -3.14 28.21 -23.57
C VAL A 104 -4.15 27.39 -22.78
N THR A 105 -4.96 28.09 -21.99
CA THR A 105 -6.25 27.62 -21.49
C THR A 105 -7.17 27.37 -22.69
N SER A 106 -7.69 26.15 -22.83
CA SER A 106 -8.68 25.83 -23.85
C SER A 106 -9.90 25.19 -23.21
N THR A 107 -10.90 26.02 -22.97
CA THR A 107 -12.27 25.65 -22.65
C THR A 107 -12.85 24.96 -23.89
N SER A 108 -13.17 23.67 -23.81
CA SER A 108 -13.85 22.97 -24.90
C SER A 108 -15.38 23.01 -24.71
N PRO A 109 -16.17 23.37 -25.73
CA PRO A 109 -17.63 23.39 -25.66
C PRO A 109 -18.24 22.00 -25.94
N ALA A 110 -19.33 21.68 -25.24
CA ALA A 110 -20.12 20.47 -25.46
C ALA A 110 -21.01 20.60 -26.72
N PRO A 111 -21.10 19.56 -27.57
CA PRO A 111 -22.18 19.42 -28.54
C PRO A 111 -23.31 18.50 -28.01
N ALA A 112 -24.55 18.93 -28.21
CA ALA A 112 -25.78 18.14 -28.06
C ALA A 112 -26.29 17.72 -29.47
N PRO A 113 -27.45 17.05 -29.62
CA PRO A 113 -27.96 15.83 -28.99
C PRO A 113 -28.34 14.78 -30.07
N LEU A 114 -28.99 13.68 -29.69
CA LEU A 114 -29.95 12.94 -30.53
C LEU A 114 -31.32 12.95 -29.83
#